data_AF-A0A7R9N1I4-F1
#
_entry.id   AF-A0A7R9N1I4-F1
#
_cell.length_a   1.000
_cell.length_b   1.000
_cell.length_c   1.000
_cell.angle_alpha   90.00
_cell.angle_beta   90.00
_cell.angle_gamma   90.00
#
_symmetry.space_group_name_H-M   'P 1'
#
loop_
_entity.id
_entity.type
_entity.pdbx_description
1 polymer ?
#
loop_
_entity_poly.entity_id
_entity_poly.type
_entity_poly.pdbx_seq_one_letter_code
_entity_poly.pdbx_strand_id
1 'polypeptide(L)'
;MVIIAEYYFDIETYSHKEKPDPDTDRIITIQFQRIDLRTGEPRGGLIILKEWESSEKEIVTQFFNQFFRDGLNVWNFVPVGFNLNFEWEFLISKFEKYLGKKTRQ
;
A
#
# COMPACT_ATOMS: atom_id res chain seq x y z
N MET A 1 -13.16 -16.68 -14.34
CA MET A 1 -12.16 -17.13 -13.33
C MET A 1 -11.60 -15.86 -12.69
N VAL A 2 -11.82 -15.66 -11.40
CA VAL A 2 -11.20 -14.54 -10.66
C VAL A 2 -9.79 -15.01 -10.30
N ILE A 3 -8.78 -14.31 -10.80
CA ILE A 3 -7.40 -14.53 -10.35
C ILE A 3 -7.23 -13.67 -9.11
N ILE A 4 -7.14 -14.31 -7.95
CA ILE A 4 -6.73 -13.64 -6.71
C ILE A 4 -5.23 -13.35 -6.86
N ALA A 5 -4.83 -12.14 -6.50
CA ALA A 5 -3.44 -11.71 -6.63
C ALA A 5 -2.91 -11.32 -5.25
N GLU A 6 -2.08 -12.19 -4.70
CA GLU A 6 -1.56 -12.06 -3.35
C GLU A 6 -0.17 -11.44 -3.36
N TYR A 7 0.03 -10.51 -2.42
CA TYR A 7 1.22 -9.70 -2.34
C TYR A 7 1.76 -9.71 -0.92
N TYR A 8 3.04 -10.02 -0.75
CA TYR A 8 3.78 -9.46 0.39
C TYR A 8 3.63 -7.93 0.32
N PHE A 9 3.29 -7.31 1.44
CA PHE A 9 3.03 -5.87 1.51
C PHE A 9 3.55 -5.27 2.82
N ASP A 10 4.18 -4.11 2.71
CA ASP A 10 4.78 -3.36 3.80
C ASP A 10 4.86 -1.86 3.44
N ILE A 11 4.84 -0.98 4.44
CA ILE A 11 5.15 0.45 4.27
C ILE A 11 6.14 0.89 5.35
N GLU A 12 6.97 1.87 5.03
CA GLU A 12 7.78 2.56 6.05
C GLU A 12 7.31 4.00 6.19
N THR A 13 7.30 4.51 7.43
CA THR A 13 6.81 5.85 7.74
C THR A 13 7.86 6.66 8.48
N TYR A 14 7.82 7.98 8.33
CA TYR A 14 8.64 8.91 9.10
C TYR A 14 7.77 9.62 10.13
N SER A 15 8.05 9.38 11.41
CA SER A 15 7.42 10.08 12.53
C SER A 15 8.47 10.63 13.50
N HIS A 16 8.15 11.75 14.13
CA HIS A 16 8.92 12.28 15.27
C HIS A 16 8.40 11.75 16.62
N LYS A 17 7.36 10.90 16.60
CA LYS A 17 6.72 10.31 17.78
C LYS A 17 7.04 8.81 17.83
N GLU A 18 6.87 8.20 19.00
CA GLU A 18 7.00 6.75 19.17
C GLU A 18 5.96 5.98 18.34
N LYS A 19 4.73 6.51 18.24
CA LYS A 19 3.67 5.95 17.40
C LYS A 19 3.40 6.90 16.22
N PRO A 20 3.61 6.45 14.97
CA PRO A 20 3.26 7.22 13.79
C PRO A 20 1.75 7.52 13.71
N ASP A 21 1.42 8.72 13.24
CA ASP A 21 0.09 9.24 13.05
C ASP A 21 -0.24 9.29 11.54
N PRO A 22 -1.19 8.48 11.05
CA PRO A 22 -1.58 8.42 9.64
C PRO A 22 -1.94 9.77 9.02
N ASP A 23 -2.47 10.72 9.77
CA ASP A 23 -2.94 11.99 9.22
C ASP A 23 -1.80 13.01 9.06
N THR A 24 -0.85 12.99 10.00
CA THR A 24 0.23 14.00 10.06
C THR A 24 1.59 13.50 9.58
N ASP A 25 1.91 12.23 9.82
CA ASP A 25 3.20 11.64 9.45
C ASP A 25 3.17 11.13 8.00
N ARG A 26 4.34 10.85 7.42
CA ARG A 26 4.46 10.54 5.99
C ARG A 26 4.87 9.09 5.75
N ILE A 27 4.36 8.51 4.68
CA ILE A 27 4.87 7.28 4.08
C ILE A 27 6.13 7.60 3.30
N ILE A 28 7.24 6.93 3.65
CA ILE A 28 8.53 7.05 2.97
C ILE A 28 8.63 6.02 1.84
N THR A 29 8.16 4.79 2.08
CA THR A 29 8.16 3.72 1.08
C THR A 29 6.87 2.91 1.09
N ILE A 30 6.52 2.38 -0.07
CA ILE A 30 5.51 1.34 -0.24
C ILE A 30 6.18 0.17 -0.95
N GLN A 31 6.16 -1.01 -0.32
CA GLN A 31 6.84 -2.20 -0.80
C GLN A 31 5.83 -3.32 -1.04
N PHE A 32 5.89 -3.92 -2.23
CA PHE A 32 5.03 -5.07 -2.52
C PHE A 32 5.66 -6.04 -3.52
N GLN A 33 5.40 -7.33 -3.33
CA GLN A 33 5.89 -8.40 -4.20
C GLN A 33 4.82 -9.47 -4.30
N ARG A 34 4.54 -9.97 -5.51
CA ARG A 34 3.66 -11.12 -5.63
C ARG A 34 4.27 -12.31 -4.91
N ILE A 35 3.43 -13.13 -4.28
CA ILE A 35 3.88 -14.35 -3.62
C ILE A 35 3.05 -15.54 -4.06
N ASP A 36 3.59 -16.74 -3.88
CA ASP A 36 2.81 -17.97 -3.88
C ASP A 36 2.27 -18.21 -2.48
N LEU A 37 0.94 -18.12 -2.27
CA LEU A 37 0.35 -18.29 -0.94
C LEU A 37 0.65 -19.65 -0.28
N ARG A 38 0.88 -20.71 -1.06
CA ARG A 38 1.08 -22.05 -0.52
C ARG A 38 2.50 -22.23 0.02
N THR A 39 3.47 -21.59 -0.63
CA THR A 39 4.90 -21.76 -0.32
C THR A 39 5.51 -20.56 0.38
N GLY A 40 4.89 -19.38 0.27
CA GLY A 40 5.46 -18.11 0.71
C GLY A 40 6.55 -17.56 -0.22
N GLU A 41 6.88 -18.27 -1.29
CA GLU A 41 7.98 -17.89 -2.18
C GLU A 41 7.61 -16.67 -3.04
N PRO A 42 8.57 -15.75 -3.27
CA PRO A 42 8.35 -14.59 -4.11
C PRO A 42 8.11 -14.97 -5.57
N ARG A 43 7.20 -14.26 -6.21
CA ARG A 43 6.93 -14.31 -7.65
C ARG A 43 7.26 -12.96 -8.28
N GLY A 44 8.27 -12.94 -9.15
CA GLY A 44 8.77 -11.70 -9.74
C GLY A 44 9.57 -10.85 -8.76
N GLY A 45 9.92 -9.63 -9.17
CA GLY A 45 10.73 -8.73 -8.35
C GLY A 45 9.92 -8.01 -7.27
N LEU A 46 10.60 -7.70 -6.16
CA LEU A 46 10.10 -6.75 -5.16
C LEU A 46 10.02 -5.35 -5.79
N ILE A 47 8.85 -4.72 -5.68
CA ILE A 47 8.64 -3.33 -6.07
C ILE A 47 8.73 -2.48 -4.82
N ILE A 48 9.56 -1.44 -4.85
CA ILE A 48 9.73 -0.47 -3.77
C ILE A 48 9.48 0.92 -4.37
N LEU A 49 8.36 1.53 -4.05
CA LEU A 49 8.08 2.93 -4.37
C LEU A 49 8.68 3.79 -3.27
N LYS A 50 9.50 4.79 -3.63
CA LYS A 50 10.28 5.59 -2.68
C LYS A 50 9.94 7.07 -2.84
N GLU A 51 9.58 7.74 -1.75
CA GLU A 51 9.20 9.15 -1.81
C GLU A 51 10.34 10.06 -2.30
N TRP A 52 11.60 9.71 -2.02
CA TRP A 52 12.76 10.54 -2.38
C TRP A 52 13.15 10.44 -3.86
N GLU A 53 12.56 9.49 -4.58
CA GLU A 53 12.67 9.40 -6.04
C GLU A 53 11.58 10.21 -6.74
N SER A 54 10.56 10.67 -6.00
CA SER A 54 9.39 11.37 -6.53
C SER A 54 8.75 12.24 -5.43
N SER A 55 7.69 11.75 -4.79
CA SER A 55 7.07 12.34 -3.59
C SER A 55 6.15 11.31 -2.92
N GLU A 56 5.76 11.53 -1.66
CA GLU A 56 4.73 10.70 -0.99
C GLU A 56 3.44 10.64 -1.82
N LYS A 57 3.00 11.80 -2.34
CA LYS A 57 1.80 11.88 -3.18
C LYS A 57 1.92 10.98 -4.42
N GLU A 58 3.07 10.99 -5.08
CA GLU A 58 3.28 10.19 -6.29
C GLU A 58 3.30 8.70 -6.00
N ILE A 59 4.00 8.24 -4.96
CA ILE A 59 4.04 6.81 -4.62
C ILE A 59 2.66 6.29 -4.21
N VAL A 60 1.89 7.08 -3.43
CA VAL A 60 0.52 6.73 -3.03
C VAL A 60 -0.40 6.69 -4.25
N THR A 61 -0.28 7.66 -5.16
CA THR A 61 -1.09 7.73 -6.38
C THR A 61 -0.76 6.57 -7.32
N GLN A 62 0.51 6.19 -7.47
CA GLN A 62 0.93 5.05 -8.28
C GLN A 62 0.36 3.75 -7.73
N PHE A 63 0.49 3.52 -6.42
CA PHE A 63 -0.05 2.34 -5.76
C PHE A 63 -1.58 2.26 -5.90
N PHE A 64 -2.29 3.36 -5.67
CA PHE A 64 -3.74 3.44 -5.86
C PHE A 64 -4.15 3.12 -7.30
N ASN A 65 -3.48 3.72 -8.28
CA ASN A 65 -3.82 3.51 -9.70
C ASN A 65 -3.58 2.06 -10.15
N GLN A 66 -2.63 1.38 -9.53
CA GLN A 66 -2.31 -0.01 -9.84
C GLN A 66 -3.38 -0.98 -9.32
N PHE A 67 -3.95 -0.73 -8.13
CA PHE A 67 -4.75 -1.73 -7.43
C PHE A 67 -6.19 -1.30 -7.11
N PHE A 68 -6.46 0.00 -6.94
CA PHE A 68 -7.71 0.51 -6.36
C PHE A 68 -8.45 1.56 -7.19
N ARG A 69 -7.94 1.97 -8.36
CA ARG A 69 -8.67 2.90 -9.25
C ARG A 69 -10.03 2.33 -9.66
N ASP A 70 -10.95 3.24 -9.96
CA ASP A 70 -12.33 2.90 -10.32
C ASP A 70 -12.36 1.88 -11.48
N GLY A 71 -13.17 0.84 -11.33
CA GLY A 71 -13.29 -0.26 -12.28
C GLY A 71 -12.32 -1.44 -12.08
N LEU A 72 -11.37 -1.34 -11.15
CA LEU A 72 -10.58 -2.50 -10.72
C LEU A 72 -11.34 -3.36 -9.70
N ASN A 73 -11.02 -4.65 -9.70
CA ASN A 73 -11.53 -5.58 -8.71
C ASN A 73 -10.68 -5.47 -7.43
N VAL A 74 -11.31 -5.35 -6.27
CA VAL A 74 -10.63 -5.29 -4.96
C VAL A 74 -9.72 -6.50 -4.70
N TRP A 75 -10.03 -7.66 -5.28
CA TRP A 75 -9.23 -8.88 -5.19
C TRP A 75 -7.96 -8.88 -6.05
N ASN A 76 -7.71 -7.81 -6.81
CA ASN A 76 -6.46 -7.60 -7.54
C ASN A 76 -5.29 -7.30 -6.59
N PHE A 77 -5.55 -7.05 -5.31
CA PHE A 77 -4.53 -6.89 -4.29
C PHE A 77 -5.01 -7.49 -2.97
N VAL A 78 -4.45 -8.65 -2.61
CA VAL A 78 -4.63 -9.26 -1.29
C VAL A 78 -3.31 -9.15 -0.54
N PRO A 79 -3.19 -8.25 0.46
CA PRO A 79 -1.96 -8.10 1.20
C PRO A 79 -1.75 -9.27 2.16
N VAL A 80 -0.48 -9.67 2.27
CA VAL A 80 0.03 -10.60 3.25
C VAL A 80 1.20 -9.91 3.93
N GLY A 81 1.11 -9.74 5.24
CA GLY A 81 2.07 -8.97 6.00
C GLY A 81 1.76 -9.03 7.49
N PHE A 82 2.63 -8.39 8.28
CA PHE A 82 2.46 -8.29 9.72
C PHE A 82 1.73 -7.01 10.08
N ASN A 83 0.75 -7.08 10.99
CA ASN A 83 0.04 -5.92 11.52
C ASN A 83 -0.60 -4.98 10.47
N LEU A 84 -1.17 -5.56 9.40
CA LEU A 84 -1.74 -4.85 8.23
C LEU A 84 -2.74 -3.71 8.52
N ASN A 85 -3.27 -3.64 9.75
CA ASN A 85 -4.07 -2.49 10.18
C ASN A 85 -3.27 -1.18 10.11
N PHE A 86 -1.99 -1.21 10.45
CA PHE A 86 -1.12 -0.03 10.40
C PHE A 86 -1.00 0.51 8.97
N GLU A 87 -0.69 -0.37 8.02
CA GLU A 87 -0.55 -0.02 6.61
C GLU A 87 -1.87 0.53 6.05
N TRP A 88 -2.99 -0.11 6.41
CA TRP A 88 -4.30 0.31 5.93
C TRP A 88 -4.75 1.64 6.50
N GLU A 89 -4.50 1.91 7.79
CA GLU A 89 -4.78 3.22 8.40
C GLU A 89 -4.03 4.35 7.67
N PHE A 90 -2.75 4.13 7.37
CA PHE A 90 -1.95 5.07 6.57
C PHE A 90 -2.48 5.23 5.15
N LEU A 91 -2.69 4.14 4.41
CA LEU A 91 -3.17 4.21 3.03
C LEU A 91 -4.53 4.89 2.92
N ILE A 92 -5.46 4.60 3.82
CA ILE A 92 -6.78 5.25 3.87
C ILE A 92 -6.61 6.77 4.02
N SER A 93 -5.86 7.21 5.03
CA SER A 93 -5.61 8.63 5.25
C SER A 93 -4.95 9.29 4.04
N LYS A 94 -3.97 8.63 3.41
CA LYS A 94 -3.27 9.19 2.23
C LYS A 94 -4.12 9.16 0.97
N PHE A 95 -4.98 8.17 0.75
CA PHE A 95 -5.94 8.16 -0.36
C PHE A 95 -6.96 9.28 -0.22
N GLU A 96 -7.45 9.54 1.00
CA GLU A 96 -8.32 10.68 1.26
C GLU A 96 -7.59 11.99 0.99
N LYS A 97 -6.41 12.18 1.57
CA LYS A 97 -5.59 13.39 1.44
C LYS A 97 -5.20 13.71 0.01
N TYR A 98 -4.77 12.73 -0.78
CA TYR A 98 -4.17 12.96 -2.09
C TYR A 98 -5.10 12.71 -3.28
N LEU A 99 -6.13 11.89 -3.11
CA LEU A 99 -7.02 11.46 -4.19
C LEU A 99 -8.49 11.83 -3.96
N GLY A 100 -8.84 12.37 -2.78
CA GLY A 100 -10.22 12.71 -2.43
C GLY A 100 -11.14 11.50 -2.30
N LYS A 101 -10.57 10.29 -2.19
CA LYS A 101 -11.31 9.03 -2.10
C LYS A 101 -11.63 8.74 -0.64
N LYS A 102 -12.82 9.15 -0.19
CA LYS A 102 -13.34 8.76 1.12
C LYS A 102 -13.63 7.27 1.17
N THR A 103 -12.86 6.52 1.94
CA THR A 103 -13.17 5.13 2.26
C THR A 103 -14.26 5.15 3.33
N ARG A 104 -15.51 4.95 2.92
CA ARG A 104 -16.58 4.67 3.88
C ARG A 104 -16.32 3.28 4.46
N GLN A 105 -16.23 3.22 5.79
CA GLN A 105 -16.34 1.97 6.54
C GLN A 105 -17.68 1.30 6.27
#